data_AF-A0A970GIB1-F1
#
_entry.id   AF-A0A970GIB1-F1
#
_cell.length_a   1.000
_cell.length_b   1.000
_cell.length_c   1.000
_cell.angle_alpha   90.00
_cell.angle_beta   90.00
_cell.angle_gamma   90.00
#
_symmetry.space_group_name_H-M   'P 1'
#
loop_
_entity.id
_entity.type
_entity.pdbx_description
1 polymer ?
#
loop_
_entity_poly.entity_id
_entity_poly.type
_entity_poly.pdbx_seq_one_letter_code
_entity_poly.pdbx_strand_id
1 'polypeptide(L)'
;MGSGRRVYRMNSLTPLVVALLGLLMVTGFLYGRSFLTIVALRRELARIEGEIAAIELRNEQLQLELERLTSPEHVEEVARRQLGLVKPGETIFYIAEPTEDDGP
;
A
#
# COMPACT_ATOMS: atom_id res chain seq x y z
N MET A 1 49.18 55.43 36.81
CA MET A 1 47.72 55.19 36.81
C MET A 1 47.48 53.69 36.75
N GLY A 2 46.83 53.12 37.77
CA GLY A 2 46.75 51.68 37.98
C GLY A 2 45.78 50.98 37.02
N SER A 3 46.30 50.05 36.23
CA SER A 3 45.48 49.04 35.55
C SER A 3 45.10 47.96 36.55
N GLY A 4 43.91 48.04 37.12
CA GLY A 4 43.33 46.99 37.95
C GLY A 4 43.08 45.74 37.11
N ARG A 5 44.01 44.79 37.13
CA ARG A 5 43.77 43.45 36.59
C ARG A 5 42.75 42.78 37.49
N ARG A 6 41.51 42.66 37.02
CA ARG A 6 40.51 41.80 37.67
C ARG A 6 40.99 40.37 37.61
N VAL A 7 41.58 39.90 38.69
CA VAL A 7 41.86 38.49 38.91
C VAL A 7 40.52 37.83 39.16
N TYR A 8 39.95 37.20 38.12
CA TYR A 8 38.86 36.25 38.31
C TYR A 8 39.41 35.12 39.18
N ARG A 9 39.08 35.14 40.48
CA ARG A 9 39.22 33.95 41.34
C ARG A 9 38.28 32.90 40.76
N MET A 10 38.86 32.02 39.95
CA MET A 10 38.15 30.95 39.26
C MET A 10 37.81 29.89 40.31
N ASN A 11 36.53 29.74 40.61
CA ASN A 11 36.08 28.56 41.34
C ASN A 11 36.39 27.36 40.43
N SER A 12 37.11 26.36 40.92
CA SER A 12 37.55 25.19 40.14
C SER A 12 36.40 24.39 39.49
N LEU A 13 35.16 24.68 39.87
CA LEU A 13 33.92 24.07 39.38
C LEU A 13 33.35 24.75 38.12
N THR A 14 33.70 26.00 37.83
CA THR A 14 33.18 26.73 36.65
C THR A 14 33.45 26.01 35.32
N PRO A 15 34.66 25.49 35.03
CA PRO A 15 34.89 24.76 33.77
C PRO A 15 34.08 23.45 33.69
N LEU A 16 33.84 22.79 34.83
CA LEU A 16 33.04 21.57 34.89
C LEU A 16 31.57 21.84 34.59
N VAL A 17 31.02 22.94 35.11
CA VAL A 17 29.65 23.37 34.81
C VAL A 17 29.51 23.72 33.33
N VAL A 18 30.48 24.44 32.75
CA VAL A 18 30.46 24.78 31.31
C VAL A 18 30.54 23.53 30.43
N ALA A 19 31.39 22.56 30.80
CA ALA A 19 31.50 21.28 30.09
C ALA A 19 30.20 20.47 30.16
N LEU A 20 29.55 20.42 31.33
CA LEU A 20 28.27 19.74 31.50
C LEU A 20 27.15 20.39 30.67
N LEU A 21 27.12 21.73 30.64
CA LEU A 21 26.11 22.49 29.89
C LEU A 21 26.31 22.34 28.38
N GLY A 22 27.57 22.31 27.93
CA GLY A 22 27.92 21.96 26.55
C GLY A 22 27.50 20.53 26.18
N LEU A 23 27.74 19.56 27.06
CA LEU A 23 27.33 18.17 26.84
C LEU A 23 25.80 18.03 26.71
N LEU A 24 25.04 18.72 27.56
CA LEU A 24 23.58 18.75 27.51
C LEU A 24 23.05 19.40 26.23
N MET A 25 23.69 20.48 25.76
CA MET A 25 23.32 21.09 24.48
C MET A 25 23.56 20.14 23.30
N VAL A 26 24.72 19.46 23.27
CA VAL A 26 25.04 18.52 22.18
C VAL A 26 24.08 17.34 22.18
N THR A 27 23.82 16.74 23.34
CA THR A 27 22.83 15.65 23.43
C THR A 27 21.43 16.15 23.05
N GLY A 28 20.97 17.27 23.61
CA GLY A 28 19.67 17.86 23.26
C GLY A 28 19.51 18.12 21.75
N PHE A 29 20.55 18.65 21.10
CA PHE A 29 20.54 18.90 19.66
C PHE A 29 20.48 17.59 18.84
N LEU A 30 21.24 16.56 19.25
CA LEU A 30 21.23 15.25 18.60
C LEU A 30 19.87 14.56 18.74
N TYR A 31 19.27 14.58 19.93
CA TYR A 31 17.94 13.99 20.18
C TYR A 31 16.80 14.77 19.50
N GLY A 32 16.93 16.10 19.36
CA GLY A 32 15.93 16.93 18.69
C GLY A 32 15.70 16.56 17.23
N ARG A 33 16.76 16.21 16.48
CA ARG A 33 16.60 15.74 15.09
C ARG A 33 15.93 14.38 14.98
N SER A 34 16.18 13.48 15.92
CA SER A 34 15.59 12.13 15.91
C SER A 34 14.08 12.15 16.10
N PHE A 35 13.54 13.12 16.85
CA PHE A 35 12.11 13.17 17.13
C PHE A 35 11.26 13.48 15.88
N LEU A 36 11.71 14.40 15.03
CA LEU A 36 11.01 14.75 13.79
C LEU A 36 10.98 13.58 12.80
N THR A 37 12.09 12.84 12.70
CA THR A 37 12.19 11.65 11.86
C THR A 37 11.21 10.57 12.31
N ILE A 38 11.12 10.30 13.61
CA ILE A 38 10.20 9.29 14.15
C ILE A 38 8.74 9.65 13.85
N VAL A 39 8.36 10.92 13.98
CA VAL A 39 6.98 11.36 13.66
C VAL A 39 6.68 11.23 12.17
N ALA A 40 7.62 11.60 11.30
CA ALA A 40 7.47 11.46 9.85
C ALA A 40 7.31 9.99 9.45
N LEU A 41 8.18 9.11 9.96
CA LEU A 41 8.11 7.66 9.69
C LEU A 41 6.79 7.06 10.16
N ARG A 42 6.29 7.46 11.34
CA ARG A 42 4.98 6.97 11.83
C ARG A 42 3.82 7.38 10.93
N ARG A 43 3.86 8.59 10.35
CA ARG A 43 2.82 9.05 9.41
C ARG A 43 2.88 8.29 8.09
N GLU A 44 4.10 8.05 7.57
CA GLU A 44 4.31 7.25 6.36
C GLU A 44 3.73 5.84 6.53
N LEU A 45 4.02 5.21 7.67
CA LEU A 45 3.57 3.87 8.01
C LEU A 45 2.03 3.80 8.07
N ALA A 46 1.40 4.75 8.78
CA ALA A 46 -0.07 4.83 8.84
C ALA A 46 -0.72 5.05 7.46
N ARG A 47 -0.07 5.82 6.56
CA ARG A 47 -0.56 6.01 5.19
C ARG A 47 -0.51 4.70 4.40
N ILE A 48 0.64 4.01 4.43
CA ILE A 48 0.85 2.76 3.70
C ILE A 48 -0.11 1.67 4.21
N GLU A 49 -0.28 1.54 5.53
CA GLU A 49 -1.24 0.59 6.10
C GLU A 49 -2.67 0.87 5.64
N GLY A 50 -3.06 2.15 5.57
CA GLY A 50 -4.36 2.54 5.03
C GLY A 50 -4.53 2.21 3.54
N GLU A 51 -3.48 2.37 2.74
CA GLU A 51 -3.47 1.99 1.33
C GLU A 51 -3.61 0.47 1.14
N ILE A 52 -2.88 -0.32 1.95
CA ILE A 52 -2.99 -1.79 1.95
C ILE A 52 -4.42 -2.22 2.27
N ALA A 53 -5.01 -1.71 3.35
CA ALA A 53 -6.37 -2.05 3.74
C ALA A 53 -7.39 -1.70 2.65
N ALA A 54 -7.22 -0.56 1.97
CA ALA A 54 -8.09 -0.16 0.87
C ALA A 54 -7.95 -1.08 -0.36
N ILE A 55 -6.74 -1.53 -0.67
CA ILE A 55 -6.47 -2.46 -1.77
C ILE A 55 -7.01 -3.85 -1.45
N GLU A 56 -6.80 -4.35 -0.23
CA GLU A 56 -7.33 -5.63 0.22
C GLU A 56 -8.85 -5.68 0.13
N LEU A 57 -9.53 -4.62 0.60
CA LEU A 57 -10.99 -4.52 0.50
C LEU A 57 -11.47 -4.54 -0.96
N ARG A 58 -10.78 -3.84 -1.87
CA ARG A 58 -11.11 -3.86 -3.30
C ARG A 58 -10.88 -5.24 -3.91
N ASN A 59 -9.81 -5.92 -3.50
CA ASN A 59 -9.50 -7.26 -3.97
C ASN A 59 -10.59 -8.24 -3.52
N GLU A 60 -11.00 -8.20 -2.26
CA GLU A 60 -12.11 -9.01 -1.74
C GLU A 60 -13.41 -8.76 -2.51
N GLN A 61 -13.74 -7.50 -2.79
CA GLN A 61 -14.92 -7.15 -3.59
C GLN A 61 -14.86 -7.72 -5.02
N LEU A 62 -13.70 -7.59 -5.68
CA LEU A 62 -13.49 -8.13 -7.03
C LEU A 62 -13.51 -9.66 -7.04
N GLN A 63 -13.00 -10.32 -6.01
CA GLN A 63 -13.08 -11.77 -5.87
C GLN A 63 -14.52 -12.25 -5.70
N LEU A 64 -15.32 -11.56 -4.88
CA LEU A 64 -16.75 -11.87 -4.74
C LEU A 64 -17.53 -11.62 -6.04
N GLU A 65 -17.16 -10.58 -6.79
CA GLU A 65 -17.74 -10.32 -8.12
C GLU A 65 -17.34 -11.42 -9.11
N LEU A 66 -16.08 -11.84 -9.12
CA LEU A 66 -15.61 -12.98 -9.90
C LEU A 66 -16.34 -14.26 -9.52
N GLU A 67 -16.49 -14.60 -8.24
CA GLU A 67 -17.22 -15.80 -7.83
C GLU A 67 -18.68 -15.79 -8.30
N ARG A 68 -19.33 -14.62 -8.28
CA ARG A 68 -20.68 -14.44 -8.83
C ARG A 68 -20.72 -14.63 -10.35
N LEU A 69 -19.73 -14.11 -11.06
CA LEU A 69 -19.62 -14.18 -12.52
C LEU A 69 -19.08 -15.53 -13.02
N THR A 70 -18.36 -16.28 -12.18
CA THR A 70 -17.72 -17.56 -12.52
C THR A 70 -18.51 -18.73 -11.97
N SER A 71 -19.78 -18.50 -11.57
CA SER A 71 -20.67 -19.60 -11.22
C SER A 71 -20.74 -20.59 -12.39
N PRO A 72 -20.85 -21.91 -12.13
CA PRO A 72 -20.78 -22.94 -13.16
C PRO A 72 -21.75 -22.70 -14.33
N GLU A 73 -22.93 -22.15 -14.03
CA GLU A 73 -23.94 -21.78 -15.02
C GLU A 73 -23.50 -20.63 -15.93
N HIS A 74 -22.78 -19.63 -15.41
CA HIS A 74 -22.32 -18.49 -16.19
C HIS A 74 -21.09 -18.84 -17.05
N VAL A 75 -20.20 -19.70 -16.54
CA VAL A 75 -19.07 -20.23 -17.33
C VAL A 75 -19.55 -21.09 -18.49
N GLU A 76 -20.57 -21.94 -18.26
CA GLU A 76 -21.21 -22.74 -19.31
C GLU A 76 -21.89 -21.83 -20.35
N GLU A 77 -22.55 -20.76 -19.92
CA GLU A 77 -23.21 -19.80 -20.80
C GLU A 77 -22.21 -19.00 -21.65
N VAL A 78 -21.10 -18.54 -21.08
CA VAL A 78 -20.02 -17.87 -21.83
C VAL A 78 -19.35 -18.83 -22.80
N ALA A 79 -19.09 -20.08 -22.41
CA ALA A 79 -18.54 -21.10 -23.30
C ALA A 79 -19.46 -21.41 -24.49
N ARG A 80 -20.77 -21.50 -24.26
CA ARG A 80 -21.78 -21.66 -25.32
C ARG A 80 -21.81 -20.46 -26.27
N ARG A 81 -21.81 -19.23 -25.74
CA ARG A 81 -21.94 -18.00 -26.55
C ARG A 81 -20.67 -17.61 -27.30
N GLN A 82 -19.50 -17.72 -26.68
CA GLN A 82 -18.24 -17.20 -27.24
C GLN A 82 -17.41 -18.28 -27.96
N LEU A 83 -17.52 -19.55 -27.54
CA LEU A 83 -16.72 -20.64 -28.09
C LEU A 83 -17.56 -21.65 -28.90
N GLY A 84 -18.89 -21.50 -28.94
CA GLY A 84 -19.80 -22.41 -29.65
C GLY A 84 -19.76 -23.84 -29.11
N LEU A 85 -19.33 -24.03 -27.86
CA LEU A 85 -19.15 -25.35 -27.26
C LEU A 85 -20.51 -25.91 -26.81
N VAL A 86 -20.78 -27.15 -27.20
CA VAL A 86 -21.97 -27.95 -26.80
C VAL A 86 -21.59 -29.01 -25.78
N LYS A 87 -22.54 -29.45 -24.93
CA LYS A 87 -22.26 -30.48 -23.92
C LYS A 87 -21.92 -31.82 -24.61
N PRO A 88 -21.02 -32.65 -24.04
CA PRO A 88 -20.79 -34.00 -24.55
C PRO A 88 -22.09 -34.81 -24.49
N GLY A 89 -22.70 -35.09 -25.66
CA GLY A 89 -23.97 -35.82 -25.78
C GLY A 89 -25.14 -35.04 -26.40
N GLU A 90 -24.98 -33.76 -26.78
CA GLU A 90 -26.00 -33.00 -27.53
C GLU A 90 -25.86 -33.24 -29.06
N THR A 91 -26.93 -33.71 -29.71
CA THR A 91 -26.99 -33.92 -31.17
C THR A 91 -27.30 -32.60 -31.88
N ILE A 92 -26.40 -32.13 -32.75
CA ILE A 92 -26.62 -30.93 -33.56
C ILE A 92 -27.63 -31.24 -34.67
N PHE A 93 -28.81 -30.64 -34.60
CA PHE A 93 -29.78 -30.65 -35.69
C PHE A 93 -29.46 -29.52 -36.66
N TYR A 94 -28.92 -29.86 -37.83
CA TYR A 94 -28.89 -28.94 -38.96
C TYR A 94 -30.27 -28.96 -39.62
N ILE A 95 -30.98 -27.83 -39.59
CA ILE A 95 -32.18 -27.64 -40.41
C ILE A 95 -31.66 -27.46 -41.84
N ALA A 96 -31.67 -28.53 -42.63
CA ALA A 96 -31.54 -28.39 -44.06
C ALA A 96 -32.82 -27.70 -44.54
N GLU A 97 -32.69 -26.50 -45.09
CA GLU A 97 -33.77 -25.91 -45.86
C GLU A 97 -34.13 -26.92 -46.96
N PRO A 98 -35.40 -27.33 -47.09
CA PRO A 98 -35.79 -28.14 -48.23
C PRO A 98 -35.53 -27.29 -49.47
N THR A 99 -34.55 -27.67 -50.26
CA THR A 99 -34.46 -27.23 -51.65
C THR A 99 -35.70 -27.79 -52.33
N GLU A 100 -36.77 -26.99 -52.34
CA GLU A 100 -37.85 -27.13 -53.30
C GLU A 100 -37.23 -26.96 -54.69
N ASP A 101 -37.37 -28.04 -55.45
CA ASP A 101 -37.65 -28.05 -56.88
C ASP A 101 -36.51 -27.77 -57.87
N ASP A 102 -36.21 -28.80 -58.66
CA ASP A 102 -36.04 -28.63 -60.11
C ASP A 102 -36.34 -29.99 -60.78
N GLY A 103 -37.62 -30.26 -61.03
CA GLY A 103 -38.08 -31.20 -62.07
C GLY A 103 -38.77 -30.40 -63.17
N PRO A 104 -38.40 -30.59 -64.45
CA PRO A 104 -38.92 -31.73 -65.20
C PRO A 104 -37.90 -32.53 -66.04
#